data_AF-A0A397HCY8-F1
#
_entry.id   AF-A0A397HCY8-F1
#
_cell.length_a   1.000
_cell.length_b   1.000
_cell.length_c   1.000
_cell.angle_alpha   90.00
_cell.angle_beta   90.00
_cell.angle_gamma   90.00
#
_symmetry.space_group_name_H-M   'P 1'
#
loop_
_entity.id
_entity.type
_entity.pdbx_description
1 polymer ?
#
loop_
_entity_poly.entity_id
_entity_poly.type
_entity_poly.pdbx_seq_one_letter_code
_entity_poly.pdbx_strand_id
1 'polypeptide(L)'
;MHPTIIFEAENFQSLPEDKLISILKRDDLQLEESKIWEYVIQWGKAKNQTLPTNLDEWTYDNFLTLKEALKQCLPYIRYFDLSHEDVLVLPPQISSWIDRKEKSTPYNENNPYEFKLLIRGSRDGFDVKNFYNICHKVSNTFIVLKVEGTEEILGGYNPIGWDKNRNQWRKTQDSFAFSLKTSNMKIQF
;
A
#
# COMPACT_ATOMS: atom_id res chain seq x y z
N MET A 1 27.05 17.50 -7.36
CA MET A 1 27.03 16.36 -6.42
C MET A 1 26.07 15.34 -6.99
N HIS A 2 26.52 14.11 -7.25
CA HIS A 2 25.64 13.04 -7.73
C HIS A 2 24.67 12.69 -6.59
N PRO A 3 23.34 12.84 -6.74
CA PRO A 3 22.38 12.68 -5.64
C PRO A 3 22.41 11.29 -4.98
N THR A 4 22.78 10.27 -5.74
CA THR A 4 22.94 8.86 -5.33
C THR A 4 23.99 8.67 -4.23
N ILE A 5 25.07 9.46 -4.28
CA ILE A 5 26.25 9.32 -3.37
C ILE A 5 25.89 9.65 -1.92
N ILE A 6 24.85 10.45 -1.67
CA ILE A 6 24.47 10.87 -0.31
C ILE A 6 23.84 9.71 0.48
N PHE A 7 23.01 8.89 -0.16
CA PHE A 7 22.37 7.75 0.49
C PHE A 7 23.33 6.57 0.72
N GLU A 8 24.33 6.43 -0.15
CA GLU A 8 25.39 5.42 -0.05
C GLU A 8 26.54 5.82 0.89
N ALA A 9 26.53 7.04 1.43
CA ALA A 9 27.60 7.52 2.30
C ALA A 9 27.60 6.77 3.64
N GLU A 10 28.79 6.39 4.13
CA GLU A 10 28.97 5.66 5.40
C GLU A 10 28.31 6.35 6.60
N ASN A 11 28.16 7.67 6.55
CA ASN A 11 27.57 8.46 7.61
C ASN A 11 26.07 8.75 7.43
N PHE A 12 25.41 8.24 6.39
CA PHE A 12 24.00 8.54 6.10
C PHE A 12 23.08 8.31 7.31
N GLN A 13 23.24 7.18 8.00
CA GLN A 13 22.45 6.82 9.19
C GLN A 13 22.63 7.79 10.38
N SER A 14 23.74 8.53 10.39
CA SER A 14 24.03 9.54 11.42
C SER A 14 23.50 10.93 11.08
N LEU A 15 22.94 11.14 9.88
CA LEU A 15 22.41 12.44 9.46
C LEU A 15 21.42 13.01 10.48
N PRO A 16 21.50 14.33 10.75
CA PRO A 16 20.44 15.07 11.42
C PRO A 16 19.12 14.97 10.63
N GLU A 17 17.99 14.94 11.34
CA GLU A 17 16.65 14.78 10.74
C GLU A 17 16.32 15.90 9.75
N ASP A 18 16.69 17.15 10.04
CA ASP A 18 16.48 18.29 9.15
C ASP A 18 17.23 18.13 7.82
N LYS A 19 18.42 17.52 7.86
CA LYS A 19 19.22 17.21 6.67
C LYS A 19 18.58 16.10 5.86
N LEU A 20 18.12 15.03 6.51
CA LEU A 20 17.38 13.96 5.83
C LEU A 20 16.13 14.52 5.14
N ILE A 21 15.32 15.32 5.85
CA ILE A 21 14.14 15.99 5.27
C ILE A 21 14.53 16.86 4.08
N SER A 22 15.63 17.61 4.16
CA SER A 22 16.08 18.45 3.05
C SER A 22 16.45 17.64 1.81
N ILE A 23 16.93 16.42 1.98
CA ILE A 23 17.21 15.47 0.90
C ILE A 23 15.90 14.92 0.33
N LEU A 24 14.98 14.45 1.18
CA LEU A 24 13.70 13.87 0.74
C LEU A 24 12.83 14.86 -0.06
N LYS A 25 12.95 16.16 0.21
CA LYS A 25 12.26 17.23 -0.53
C LYS A 25 12.75 17.43 -1.97
N ARG A 26 13.87 16.82 -2.37
CA ARG A 26 14.47 17.03 -3.68
C ARG A 26 13.80 16.17 -4.74
N ASP A 27 13.45 16.77 -5.88
CA ASP A 27 12.90 16.08 -7.05
C ASP A 27 13.99 15.61 -8.04
N ASP A 28 15.24 16.04 -7.85
CA ASP A 28 16.37 15.71 -8.73
C ASP A 28 17.16 14.48 -8.25
N LEU A 29 16.62 13.71 -7.30
CA LEU A 29 17.22 12.46 -6.84
C LEU A 29 17.12 11.40 -7.96
N GLN A 30 18.27 10.92 -8.45
CA GLN A 30 18.33 9.83 -9.42
C GLN A 30 18.22 8.45 -8.72
N LEU A 31 17.18 8.28 -7.91
CA LEU A 31 16.89 7.06 -7.16
C LEU A 31 15.40 6.76 -7.23
N GLU A 32 15.05 5.48 -7.33
CA GLU A 32 13.68 5.01 -7.19
C GLU A 32 13.18 5.27 -5.77
N GLU A 33 11.92 5.66 -5.64
CA GLU A 33 11.35 6.02 -4.34
C GLU A 33 11.35 4.84 -3.35
N SER A 34 11.28 3.59 -3.84
CA SER A 34 11.40 2.37 -3.02
C SER A 34 12.75 2.29 -2.32
N LYS A 35 13.84 2.57 -3.04
CA LYS A 35 15.19 2.64 -2.47
C LYS A 35 15.32 3.79 -1.47
N ILE A 36 14.76 4.95 -1.79
CA ILE A 36 14.73 6.10 -0.86
C ILE A 36 14.03 5.68 0.44
N TRP A 37 12.90 4.97 0.33
CA TRP A 37 12.14 4.48 1.47
C TRP A 37 12.93 3.47 2.31
N GLU A 38 13.64 2.51 1.70
CA GLU A 38 14.53 1.58 2.41
C GLU A 38 15.59 2.31 3.23
N TYR A 39 16.26 3.32 2.64
CA TYR A 39 17.24 4.12 3.36
C TYR A 39 16.63 4.88 4.54
N VAL A 40 15.43 5.44 4.38
CA VAL A 40 14.72 6.14 5.46
C VAL A 40 14.37 5.17 6.60
N ILE A 41 13.95 3.94 6.30
CA ILE A 41 13.74 2.89 7.31
C ILE A 41 15.05 2.56 8.04
N GLN A 42 16.15 2.37 7.31
CA GLN A 42 17.46 2.10 7.90
C GLN A 42 17.92 3.24 8.82
N TRP A 43 17.72 4.49 8.40
CA TRP A 43 17.99 5.67 9.23
C TRP A 43 17.14 5.64 10.51
N GLY A 44 15.84 5.36 10.39
CA GLY A 44 14.93 5.24 11.54
C GLY A 44 15.34 4.14 12.51
N LYS A 45 15.78 2.98 12.00
CA LYS A 45 16.34 1.88 12.81
C LYS A 45 17.62 2.28 13.52
N ALA A 46 18.52 2.99 12.85
CA ALA A 46 19.77 3.45 13.45
C ALA A 46 19.53 4.44 14.62
N LYS A 47 18.44 5.23 14.57
CA LYS A 47 18.03 6.09 15.69
C LYS A 47 17.39 5.33 16.86
N ASN A 48 16.97 4.08 16.65
CA ASN A 48 16.28 3.26 17.65
C ASN A 48 16.94 1.88 17.73
N GLN A 49 18.12 1.81 18.37
CA GLN A 49 18.93 0.60 18.49
C GLN A 49 18.24 -0.57 19.23
N THR A 50 17.08 -0.32 19.85
CA THR A 50 16.24 -1.34 20.50
C THR A 50 15.38 -2.13 19.50
N LEU A 51 15.28 -1.68 18.25
CA LEU A 51 14.52 -2.37 17.22
C LEU A 51 15.26 -3.64 16.76
N PRO A 52 14.57 -4.80 16.67
CA PRO A 52 15.18 -6.01 16.15
C PRO A 52 15.71 -5.82 14.73
N THR A 53 16.83 -6.48 14.41
CA THR A 53 17.36 -6.45 13.04
C THR A 53 16.45 -7.23 12.09
N ASN A 54 15.99 -8.41 12.53
CA ASN A 54 15.09 -9.30 11.81
C ASN A 54 13.63 -8.82 11.94
N LEU A 55 12.97 -8.61 10.80
CA LEU A 55 11.58 -8.13 10.75
C LEU A 55 10.56 -9.17 11.24
N ASP A 56 10.87 -10.46 11.17
CA ASP A 56 9.97 -11.50 11.67
C ASP A 56 9.78 -11.45 13.19
N GLU A 57 10.70 -10.79 13.89
CA GLU A 57 10.67 -10.58 15.34
C GLU A 57 9.92 -9.29 15.74
N TRP A 58 9.46 -8.50 14.77
CA TRP A 58 8.82 -7.21 15.06
C TRP A 58 7.41 -7.39 15.60
N THR A 59 7.19 -6.76 16.75
CA THR A 59 5.87 -6.55 17.36
C THR A 59 5.27 -5.24 16.86
N TYR A 60 3.97 -5.04 17.12
CA TYR A 60 3.28 -3.78 16.83
C TYR A 60 3.99 -2.55 17.46
N ASP A 61 4.50 -2.69 18.68
CA ASP A 61 5.20 -1.60 19.37
C ASP A 61 6.52 -1.24 18.68
N ASN A 62 7.18 -2.20 18.04
CA ASN A 62 8.37 -1.93 17.23
C ASN A 62 8.01 -1.08 15.99
N PHE A 63 6.92 -1.42 15.31
CA PHE A 63 6.41 -0.60 14.20
C PHE A 63 6.00 0.80 14.67
N LEU A 64 5.33 0.91 15.82
CA LEU A 64 4.93 2.21 16.38
C LEU A 64 6.17 3.06 16.73
N THR A 65 7.20 2.45 17.29
CA THR A 65 8.48 3.10 17.60
C THR A 65 9.15 3.64 16.32
N LEU A 66 9.24 2.82 15.27
CA LEU A 66 9.79 3.27 13.99
C LEU A 66 8.94 4.38 13.36
N LYS A 67 7.60 4.25 13.41
CA LYS A 67 6.67 5.25 12.90
C LYS A 67 6.85 6.61 13.57
N GLU A 68 6.95 6.64 14.91
CA GLU A 68 7.18 7.88 15.65
C GLU A 68 8.55 8.49 15.30
N ALA A 69 9.59 7.66 15.16
CA ALA A 69 10.91 8.13 14.76
C ALA A 69 10.95 8.73 13.34
N LEU A 70 10.12 8.23 12.43
CA LEU A 70 10.05 8.71 11.06
C LEU A 70 8.98 9.79 10.84
N LYS A 71 8.23 10.18 11.88
CA LYS A 71 7.03 11.01 11.77
C LYS A 71 7.21 12.28 10.95
N GLN A 72 8.37 12.94 11.04
CA GLN A 72 8.64 14.16 10.27
C GLN A 72 9.16 13.88 8.85
N CYS A 73 9.67 12.69 8.58
CA CYS A 73 10.12 12.25 7.26
C CYS A 73 8.96 11.73 6.40
N LEU A 74 7.97 11.05 7.00
CA LEU A 74 6.84 10.43 6.28
C LEU A 74 6.10 11.36 5.30
N PRO A 75 5.87 12.66 5.60
CA PRO A 75 5.20 13.56 4.65
C PRO A 75 5.95 13.80 3.34
N TYR A 76 7.23 13.45 3.27
CA TYR A 76 8.08 13.69 2.11
C TYR A 76 8.36 12.42 1.28
N ILE A 77 7.82 11.27 1.70
CA ILE A 77 7.89 10.03 0.92
C ILE A 77 6.80 10.05 -0.14
N ARG A 78 7.17 9.86 -1.40
CA ARG A 78 6.24 9.82 -2.53
C ARG A 78 5.64 8.43 -2.67
N TYR A 79 4.73 8.05 -1.76
CA TYR A 79 4.11 6.72 -1.76
C TYR A 79 3.47 6.28 -3.09
N PHE A 80 3.15 7.21 -4.00
CA PHE A 80 2.60 6.91 -5.32
C PHE A 80 3.66 6.54 -6.37
N ASP A 81 4.93 6.84 -6.08
CA ASP A 81 6.10 6.49 -6.90
C ASP A 81 6.82 5.24 -6.35
N LEU A 82 6.37 4.70 -5.22
CA LEU A 82 6.74 3.34 -4.80
C LEU A 82 6.23 2.35 -5.83
N SER A 83 7.05 1.33 -6.15
CA SER A 83 6.65 0.32 -7.11
C SER A 83 5.38 -0.36 -6.60
N HIS A 84 4.54 -0.81 -7.54
CA HIS A 84 3.31 -1.51 -7.17
C HIS A 84 3.63 -2.64 -6.20
N GLU A 85 4.70 -3.41 -6.46
CA GLU A 85 5.27 -4.54 -5.70
C GLU A 85 5.46 -4.27 -4.20
N ASP A 86 5.89 -3.07 -3.82
CA ASP A 86 6.16 -2.69 -2.42
C ASP A 86 4.88 -2.45 -1.58
N VAL A 87 3.71 -2.38 -2.22
CA VAL A 87 2.39 -2.14 -1.59
C VAL A 87 1.48 -3.40 -1.67
N LEU A 88 1.94 -4.50 -2.30
CA LEU A 88 1.10 -5.60 -2.84
C LEU A 88 0.66 -6.73 -1.89
N VAL A 89 0.28 -6.49 -0.64
CA VAL A 89 -0.32 -7.62 0.11
C VAL A 89 -1.71 -7.95 -0.45
N LEU A 90 -2.52 -6.93 -0.79
CA LEU A 90 -3.91 -7.12 -1.22
C LEU A 90 -4.08 -7.67 -2.65
N PRO A 91 -3.37 -7.19 -3.68
CA PRO A 91 -3.66 -7.59 -5.07
C PRO A 91 -3.44 -9.08 -5.38
N PRO A 92 -2.34 -9.74 -4.94
CA PRO A 92 -2.17 -11.18 -5.10
C PRO A 92 -3.20 -12.01 -4.32
N GLN A 93 -3.60 -11.55 -3.13
CA GLN A 93 -4.64 -12.21 -2.31
C GLN A 93 -6.01 -12.15 -2.98
N ILE A 94 -6.40 -10.97 -3.48
CA ILE A 94 -7.66 -10.78 -4.21
C ILE A 94 -7.66 -11.64 -5.48
N SER A 95 -6.56 -11.68 -6.21
CA SER A 95 -6.41 -12.51 -7.42
C SER A 95 -6.60 -14.00 -7.12
N SER A 96 -6.05 -14.45 -5.99
CA SER A 96 -6.20 -15.84 -5.53
C SER A 96 -7.65 -16.16 -5.18
N TRP A 97 -8.40 -15.21 -4.61
CA TRP A 97 -9.82 -15.39 -4.32
C TRP A 97 -10.69 -15.39 -5.58
N ILE A 98 -10.39 -14.55 -6.56
CA ILE A 98 -11.08 -14.54 -7.87
C ILE A 98 -10.95 -15.91 -8.54
N ASP A 99 -9.74 -16.47 -8.58
CA ASP A 99 -9.47 -17.78 -9.18
C ASP A 99 -9.82 -18.96 -8.26
N ARG A 100 -10.33 -18.69 -7.05
CA ARG A 100 -10.65 -19.69 -6.02
C ARG A 100 -9.49 -20.64 -5.72
N LYS A 101 -8.26 -20.13 -5.73
CA LYS A 101 -7.06 -20.92 -5.45
C LYS A 101 -7.08 -21.45 -4.01
N GLU A 102 -6.50 -22.62 -3.83
CA GLU A 102 -6.32 -23.18 -2.49
C GLU A 102 -5.40 -22.29 -1.65
N LYS A 103 -5.65 -22.23 -0.33
CA LYS A 103 -4.86 -21.42 0.59
C LYS A 103 -3.35 -21.75 0.57
N SER A 104 -3.01 -22.98 0.18
CA SER A 104 -1.63 -23.47 0.04
C SER A 104 -0.91 -22.99 -1.21
N THR A 105 -1.62 -22.39 -2.18
CA THR A 105 -1.08 -21.99 -3.49
C THR A 105 -1.55 -20.59 -3.94
N PRO A 106 -1.43 -19.54 -3.10
CA PRO A 106 -1.80 -18.19 -3.51
C PRO A 106 -0.86 -17.66 -4.60
N TYR A 107 -1.30 -16.63 -5.33
CA TYR A 107 -0.38 -15.80 -6.10
C TYR A 107 0.55 -15.05 -5.14
N ASN A 108 1.84 -15.03 -5.49
CA ASN A 108 2.90 -14.32 -4.79
C ASN A 108 3.50 -13.24 -5.71
N GLU A 109 4.15 -13.64 -6.80
CA GLU A 109 4.87 -12.75 -7.73
C GLU A 109 4.32 -12.87 -9.16
N ASN A 110 3.88 -14.06 -9.57
CA ASN A 110 3.31 -14.32 -10.90
C ASN A 110 1.80 -14.07 -10.95
N ASN A 111 1.37 -12.86 -10.60
CA ASN A 111 -0.03 -12.49 -10.65
C ASN A 111 -0.46 -12.16 -12.09
N PRO A 112 -1.42 -12.89 -12.70
CA PRO A 112 -1.86 -12.62 -14.08
C PRO A 112 -2.79 -11.40 -14.19
N TYR A 113 -3.17 -10.78 -13.07
CA TYR A 113 -4.11 -9.66 -13.02
C TYR A 113 -3.38 -8.31 -12.98
N GLU A 114 -3.77 -7.41 -13.88
CA GLU A 114 -3.43 -5.99 -13.80
C GLU A 114 -4.55 -5.23 -13.08
N PHE A 115 -4.22 -4.58 -11.97
CA PHE A 115 -5.20 -3.81 -11.19
C PHE A 115 -5.13 -2.32 -11.52
N LYS A 116 -6.24 -1.80 -12.05
CA LYS A 116 -6.39 -0.38 -12.36
C LYS A 116 -7.26 0.33 -11.33
N LEU A 117 -6.73 1.37 -10.69
CA LEU A 117 -7.50 2.24 -9.81
C LEU A 117 -8.51 3.07 -10.63
N LEU A 118 -9.80 2.84 -10.40
CA LEU A 118 -10.88 3.58 -11.08
C LEU A 118 -11.27 4.84 -10.30
N ILE A 119 -11.56 4.69 -9.01
CA ILE A 119 -12.04 5.77 -8.13
C ILE A 119 -11.46 5.58 -6.71
N ARG A 120 -11.17 6.69 -6.03
CA ARG A 120 -10.72 6.72 -4.64
C ARG A 120 -11.41 7.87 -3.90
N GLY A 121 -12.13 7.57 -2.82
CA GLY A 121 -12.92 8.59 -2.11
C GLY A 121 -12.13 9.80 -1.59
N SER A 122 -10.88 9.63 -1.16
CA SER A 122 -10.03 10.75 -0.74
C SER A 122 -9.55 11.67 -1.89
N ARG A 123 -9.58 11.17 -3.14
CA ARG A 123 -9.18 11.91 -4.35
C ARG A 123 -10.40 12.46 -5.10
N ASP A 124 -11.42 11.63 -5.25
CA ASP A 124 -12.55 11.84 -6.17
C ASP A 124 -13.88 12.15 -5.43
N GLY A 125 -13.84 12.17 -4.09
CA GLY A 125 -15.01 12.30 -3.23
C GLY A 125 -15.79 10.99 -3.06
N PHE A 126 -16.56 10.92 -1.96
CA PHE A 126 -17.39 9.74 -1.60
C PHE A 126 -18.82 9.84 -2.15
N ASP A 127 -18.99 10.36 -3.37
CA ASP A 127 -20.30 10.51 -4.00
C ASP A 127 -20.70 9.26 -4.82
N VAL A 128 -21.87 8.69 -4.52
CA VAL A 128 -22.46 7.56 -5.25
C VAL A 128 -22.64 7.88 -6.74
N LYS A 129 -22.94 9.14 -7.09
CA LYS A 129 -23.06 9.54 -8.49
C LYS A 129 -21.72 9.47 -9.23
N ASN A 130 -20.61 9.87 -8.59
CA ASN A 130 -19.27 9.73 -9.15
C ASN A 130 -18.90 8.26 -9.34
N PHE A 131 -19.20 7.42 -8.35
CA PHE A 131 -19.00 5.96 -8.46
C PHE A 131 -19.74 5.38 -9.67
N TYR A 132 -21.04 5.63 -9.81
CA TYR A 132 -21.81 5.09 -10.93
C TYR A 132 -21.40 5.68 -12.27
N ASN A 133 -20.89 6.91 -12.33
CA ASN A 133 -20.39 7.49 -13.57
C ASN A 133 -19.10 6.82 -14.04
N ILE A 134 -18.17 6.54 -13.13
CA ILE A 134 -16.88 5.90 -13.43
C ILE A 134 -17.05 4.39 -13.64
N CYS A 135 -17.80 3.72 -12.77
CA CYS A 135 -17.93 2.26 -12.77
C CYS A 135 -19.06 1.75 -13.67
N HIS A 136 -19.76 2.61 -14.42
CA HIS A 136 -20.86 2.19 -15.29
C HIS A 136 -20.40 1.14 -16.29
N LYS A 137 -21.03 -0.05 -16.25
CA LYS A 137 -20.72 -1.23 -17.08
C LYS A 137 -19.30 -1.76 -16.93
N VAL A 138 -18.55 -1.31 -15.92
CA VAL A 138 -17.24 -1.86 -15.60
C VAL A 138 -17.44 -3.13 -14.79
N SER A 139 -17.07 -4.27 -15.36
CA SER A 139 -17.04 -5.60 -14.74
C SER A 139 -15.72 -5.86 -14.01
N ASN A 140 -15.64 -6.98 -13.28
CA ASN A 140 -14.44 -7.41 -12.54
C ASN A 140 -13.87 -6.32 -11.61
N THR A 141 -14.76 -5.63 -10.90
CA THR A 141 -14.39 -4.58 -9.96
C THR A 141 -14.33 -5.13 -8.55
N PHE A 142 -13.29 -4.81 -7.79
CA PHE A 142 -13.31 -4.96 -6.34
C PHE A 142 -13.37 -3.58 -5.67
N ILE A 143 -14.01 -3.51 -4.51
CA ILE A 143 -14.14 -2.30 -3.70
C ILE A 143 -13.44 -2.56 -2.38
N VAL A 144 -12.69 -1.57 -1.91
CA VAL A 144 -11.99 -1.58 -0.62
C VAL A 144 -12.42 -0.36 0.18
N LEU A 145 -12.81 -0.59 1.43
CA LEU A 145 -13.26 0.40 2.39
C LEU A 145 -12.42 0.27 3.65
N LYS A 146 -11.77 1.36 4.07
CA LYS A 146 -11.12 1.44 5.37
C LYS A 146 -12.14 1.93 6.40
N VAL A 147 -12.29 1.20 7.50
CA VAL A 147 -13.20 1.58 8.58
C VAL A 147 -12.49 2.59 9.48
N GLU A 148 -13.13 3.74 9.72
CA GLU A 148 -12.56 4.79 10.55
C GLU A 148 -12.48 4.37 12.02
N GLY A 149 -11.39 4.74 12.70
CA GLY A 149 -11.17 4.39 14.10
C GLY A 149 -10.82 2.93 14.34
N THR A 150 -10.67 2.11 13.29
CA THR A 150 -10.28 0.70 13.40
C THR A 150 -9.16 0.34 12.43
N GLU A 151 -8.61 -0.85 12.61
CA GLU A 151 -7.67 -1.49 11.68
C GLU A 151 -8.36 -2.29 10.58
N GLU A 152 -9.69 -2.19 10.47
CA GLU A 152 -10.46 -3.05 9.58
C GLU A 152 -10.54 -2.48 8.17
N ILE A 153 -10.35 -3.38 7.21
CA ILE A 153 -10.61 -3.17 5.79
C ILE A 153 -11.73 -4.10 5.39
N LEU A 154 -12.82 -3.52 4.90
CA LEU A 154 -13.94 -4.24 4.31
C LEU A 154 -13.85 -4.15 2.79
N GLY A 155 -14.39 -5.14 2.10
CA GLY A 155 -14.47 -5.06 0.66
C GLY A 155 -15.31 -6.14 0.04
N GLY A 156 -15.36 -6.11 -1.28
CA GLY A 156 -16.03 -7.13 -2.07
C GLY A 156 -15.71 -7.04 -3.54
N TYR A 157 -15.90 -8.15 -4.23
CA TYR A 157 -15.67 -8.30 -5.66
C TYR A 157 -17.00 -8.48 -6.39
N ASN A 158 -17.16 -7.72 -7.49
CA ASN A 158 -18.29 -7.78 -8.39
C ASN A 158 -17.80 -8.08 -9.83
N PRO A 159 -18.02 -9.30 -10.34
CA PRO A 159 -17.61 -9.69 -11.69
C PRO A 159 -18.54 -9.20 -12.80
N ILE A 160 -19.81 -8.88 -12.49
CA ILE A 160 -20.85 -8.65 -13.52
C ILE A 160 -21.05 -7.16 -13.87
N GLY A 161 -20.40 -6.28 -13.14
CA GLY A 161 -20.36 -4.84 -13.33
C GLY A 161 -21.59 -4.06 -12.88
N TRP A 162 -21.48 -2.72 -12.91
CA TRP A 162 -22.45 -1.79 -12.32
C TRP A 162 -23.32 -1.10 -13.38
N ASP A 163 -24.63 -1.34 -13.36
CA ASP A 163 -25.54 -0.69 -14.31
C ASP A 163 -26.38 0.39 -13.62
N LYS A 164 -26.05 1.66 -13.87
CA LYS A 164 -26.77 2.80 -13.30
C LYS A 164 -28.17 3.01 -13.91
N ASN A 165 -28.45 2.38 -15.05
CA ASN A 165 -29.72 2.49 -15.76
C ASN A 165 -30.69 1.34 -15.43
N ARG A 166 -30.24 0.34 -14.67
CA ARG A 166 -31.04 -0.82 -14.29
C ARG A 166 -31.09 -0.95 -12.78
N ASN A 167 -32.27 -0.72 -12.20
CA ASN A 167 -32.51 -0.93 -10.77
C ASN A 167 -32.99 -2.36 -10.49
N GLN A 168 -32.24 -3.36 -10.97
CA GLN A 168 -32.58 -4.78 -10.81
C GLN A 168 -31.48 -5.52 -10.08
N TRP A 169 -31.88 -6.39 -9.15
CA TRP A 169 -30.98 -7.35 -8.53
C TRP A 169 -30.41 -8.29 -9.59
N ARG A 170 -29.09 -8.52 -9.51
CA ARG A 170 -28.39 -9.50 -10.35
C ARG A 170 -27.72 -10.53 -9.46
N LYS A 171 -27.71 -11.78 -9.91
CA LYS A 171 -27.08 -12.90 -9.20
C LYS A 171 -25.83 -13.34 -9.94
N THR A 172 -24.78 -13.63 -9.18
CA THR A 172 -23.57 -14.32 -9.63
C THR A 172 -23.07 -15.23 -8.51
N GLN A 173 -22.36 -16.30 -8.85
CA GLN A 173 -21.69 -17.17 -7.87
C GLN A 173 -20.23 -16.76 -7.62
N ASP A 174 -19.72 -15.82 -8.40
CA ASP A 174 -18.30 -15.42 -8.39
C ASP A 174 -18.05 -14.14 -7.60
N SER A 175 -19.11 -13.48 -7.10
CA SER A 175 -18.97 -12.37 -6.17
C SER A 175 -18.63 -12.86 -4.77
N PHE A 176 -17.77 -12.12 -4.06
CA PHE A 176 -17.46 -12.39 -2.67
C PHE A 176 -17.33 -11.07 -1.89
N ALA A 177 -17.49 -11.14 -0.57
CA ALA A 177 -17.18 -10.06 0.37
C ALA A 177 -16.04 -10.53 1.28
N PHE A 178 -15.25 -9.59 1.79
CA PHE A 178 -14.14 -9.88 2.69
C PHE A 178 -14.00 -8.84 3.79
N SER A 179 -13.36 -9.25 4.88
CA SER A 179 -12.84 -8.38 5.93
C SER A 179 -11.39 -8.79 6.22
N LEU A 180 -10.52 -7.79 6.36
CA LEU A 180 -9.10 -7.92 6.68
C LEU A 180 -8.74 -6.93 7.79
N LYS A 181 -7.70 -7.24 8.57
CA LYS A 181 -7.07 -6.26 9.47
C LYS A 181 -5.77 -5.77 8.88
N THR A 182 -5.47 -4.48 8.99
CA THR A 182 -4.17 -3.92 8.57
C THR A 182 -3.01 -4.55 9.31
N SER A 183 -3.19 -4.96 10.57
CA SER A 183 -2.22 -5.74 11.34
C SER A 183 -1.91 -7.12 10.75
N ASN A 184 -2.79 -7.69 9.93
CA ASN A 184 -2.55 -8.96 9.22
C ASN A 184 -1.85 -8.74 7.87
N MET A 185 -1.79 -7.51 7.37
CA MET A 185 -1.07 -7.17 6.14
C MET A 185 0.37 -6.84 6.51
N LYS A 186 1.18 -7.89 6.70
CA LYS A 186 2.62 -7.71 6.86
C LYS A 186 3.19 -7.17 5.55
N ILE A 187 3.79 -6.00 5.58
CA ILE A 187 4.66 -5.53 4.49
C ILE A 187 5.83 -6.52 4.46
N GLN A 188 5.89 -7.33 3.42
CA GLN A 188 7.06 -8.16 3.15
C GLN A 188 8.04 -7.28 2.37
N PHE A 189 9.25 -7.14 2.91
CA PHE A 189 10.41 -6.62 2.19
C PHE A 189 11.14 -7.79 1.54
#